data_AF-G2PH92-F1
#
_entry.id   AF-G2PH92-F1
#
_cell.length_a   1.000
_cell.length_b   1.000
_cell.length_c   1.000
_cell.angle_alpha   90.00
_cell.angle_beta   90.00
_cell.angle_gamma   90.00
#
_symmetry.space_group_name_H-M   'P 1'
#
loop_
_entity.id
_entity.type
_entity.pdbx_description
1 polymer ?
#
loop_
_entity_poly.entity_id
_entity_poly.type
_entity_poly.pdbx_seq_one_letter_code
_entity_poly.pdbx_strand_id
1 'polypeptide(L)'
;MTRRTRFLVNEHPAIAAQWHPDLNADLDLAQIGPGSHKAVFWQCDDGHVWQAQVHSRVAGTGCPQCAGYVPRGRTTLSEHSPGLVAEWHPRNDASPDQFGPGSQRQVWWRCPVGHEYQARISNRSRGTGCPACARAGRDAPAGRLADMPELFAEVDPDTAPADVAELLVNSRVRLGWVVPGATAGRRR
;
A
#
# COMPACT_ATOMS: atom_id res chain seq x y z
N MET A 1 -39.77 -33.09 4.91
CA MET A 1 -38.39 -32.56 4.91
C MET A 1 -38.31 -31.46 5.96
N THR A 2 -37.81 -31.77 7.15
CA THR A 2 -37.71 -30.80 8.26
C THR A 2 -36.65 -29.77 7.88
N ARG A 3 -37.05 -28.50 7.71
CA ARG A 3 -36.12 -27.39 7.50
C ARG A 3 -35.23 -27.33 8.74
N ARG A 4 -33.98 -27.79 8.65
CA ARG A 4 -32.99 -27.59 9.73
C ARG A 4 -32.84 -26.09 9.88
N THR A 5 -33.38 -25.52 10.96
CA THR A 5 -33.17 -24.12 11.27
C THR A 5 -31.68 -23.94 11.57
N ARG A 6 -31.01 -23.18 10.71
CA ARG A 6 -29.57 -22.91 10.78
C ARG A 6 -29.38 -21.62 11.56
N PHE A 7 -28.79 -21.73 12.75
CA PHE A 7 -28.50 -20.59 13.61
C PHE A 7 -27.01 -20.26 13.59
N LEU A 8 -26.69 -18.98 13.72
CA LEU A 8 -25.33 -18.45 13.65
C LEU A 8 -24.42 -19.09 14.70
N VAL A 9 -24.93 -19.28 15.93
CA VAL A 9 -24.21 -19.92 17.03
C VAL A 9 -23.74 -21.34 16.71
N ASN A 10 -24.50 -22.06 15.89
CA ASN A 10 -24.22 -23.46 15.57
C ASN A 10 -23.31 -23.61 14.36
N GLU A 11 -23.49 -22.77 13.33
CA GLU A 11 -22.73 -22.89 12.08
C GLU A 11 -21.43 -22.06 12.08
N HIS A 12 -21.39 -20.96 12.84
CA HIS A 12 -20.26 -20.04 12.87
C HIS A 12 -19.92 -19.61 14.30
N PRO A 13 -19.50 -20.54 15.18
CA PRO A 13 -19.23 -20.25 16.60
C PRO A 13 -18.17 -19.17 16.80
N ALA A 14 -17.14 -19.10 15.94
CA ALA A 14 -16.12 -18.06 16.00
C ALA A 14 -16.67 -16.66 15.69
N ILE A 15 -17.68 -16.55 14.82
CA ILE A 15 -18.35 -15.28 14.53
C ILE A 15 -19.29 -14.92 15.67
N ALA A 16 -20.07 -15.89 16.16
CA ALA A 16 -20.96 -15.72 17.31
C ALA A 16 -20.22 -15.27 18.58
N ALA A 17 -18.97 -15.74 18.79
CA ALA A 17 -18.12 -15.30 19.90
C ALA A 17 -17.78 -13.80 19.86
N GLN A 18 -17.86 -13.17 18.69
CA GLN A 18 -17.62 -11.73 18.52
C GLN A 18 -18.89 -10.90 18.70
N TRP A 19 -19.99 -11.50 19.17
CA TRP A 19 -21.23 -10.79 19.45
C TRP A 19 -21.08 -9.87 20.67
N HIS A 20 -21.46 -8.60 20.55
CA HIS A 20 -21.40 -7.69 21.69
C HIS A 20 -22.55 -7.98 22.67
N PRO A 21 -22.31 -8.27 23.96
CA PRO A 21 -23.35 -8.69 24.91
C PRO A 21 -24.35 -7.56 25.21
N ASP A 22 -23.86 -6.37 25.58
CA ASP A 22 -24.74 -5.31 26.09
C ASP A 22 -25.46 -4.53 24.97
N LEU A 23 -24.75 -4.19 23.90
CA LEU A 23 -25.31 -3.42 22.78
C LEU A 23 -26.31 -4.19 21.93
N ASN A 24 -26.42 -5.51 22.13
CA ASN A 24 -27.42 -6.35 21.49
C ASN A 24 -28.32 -7.04 22.53
N ALA A 25 -28.46 -6.48 23.75
CA ALA A 25 -29.21 -7.12 24.84
C ALA A 25 -30.66 -7.49 24.45
N ASP A 26 -31.27 -6.74 23.53
CA ASP A 26 -32.63 -6.97 23.04
C ASP A 26 -32.73 -8.08 21.98
N LEU A 27 -31.62 -8.71 21.60
CA LEU A 27 -31.54 -9.68 20.51
C LEU A 27 -31.09 -11.05 21.03
N ASP A 28 -31.87 -12.08 20.70
CA ASP A 28 -31.47 -13.47 20.95
C ASP A 28 -30.59 -14.00 19.82
N LEU A 29 -29.28 -14.09 20.10
CA LEU A 29 -28.28 -14.66 19.21
C LEU A 29 -28.61 -16.12 18.80
N ALA A 30 -29.31 -16.89 19.64
CA ALA A 30 -29.74 -18.26 19.33
C ALA A 30 -30.87 -18.33 18.29
N GLN A 31 -31.54 -17.20 17.99
CA GLN A 31 -32.59 -17.11 16.96
C GLN A 31 -32.12 -16.45 15.66
N ILE A 32 -30.85 -16.06 15.57
CA ILE A 32 -30.30 -15.39 14.37
C ILE A 32 -29.65 -16.41 13.45
N GLY A 33 -30.10 -16.44 12.19
CA GLY A 33 -29.48 -17.25 11.14
C GLY A 33 -28.28 -16.56 10.48
N PRO A 34 -27.35 -17.33 9.87
CA PRO A 34 -26.14 -16.79 9.23
C PRO A 34 -26.41 -15.88 8.04
N GLY A 35 -27.54 -16.05 7.34
CA GLY A 35 -27.96 -15.18 6.23
C GLY A 35 -28.71 -13.91 6.65
N SER A 36 -28.73 -13.56 7.94
CA SER A 36 -29.50 -12.41 8.43
C SER A 36 -28.94 -11.07 7.94
N HIS A 37 -29.83 -10.17 7.53
CA HIS A 37 -29.50 -8.78 7.20
C HIS A 37 -29.52 -7.85 8.43
N LYS A 38 -29.80 -8.37 9.64
CA LYS A 38 -29.78 -7.54 10.85
C LYS A 38 -28.38 -6.98 11.08
N ALA A 39 -28.31 -5.65 11.25
CA ALA A 39 -27.12 -4.95 11.69
C ALA A 39 -27.04 -5.02 13.22
N VAL A 40 -25.95 -5.58 13.72
CA VAL A 40 -25.71 -5.83 15.16
C VAL A 40 -24.32 -5.33 15.52
N PHE A 41 -24.08 -5.15 16.81
CA PHE A 41 -22.77 -4.75 17.32
C PHE A 41 -21.88 -5.98 17.52
N TRP A 42 -20.65 -5.88 17.05
CA TRP A 42 -19.61 -6.89 17.20
C TRP A 42 -18.47 -6.34 18.03
N GLN A 43 -17.79 -7.21 18.76
CA GLN A 43 -16.56 -6.92 19.48
C GLN A 43 -15.52 -7.98 19.14
N CYS A 44 -14.31 -7.56 18.76
CA CYS A 44 -13.21 -8.48 18.52
C CYS A 44 -12.41 -8.71 19.81
N ASP A 45 -11.48 -9.65 19.78
CA ASP A 45 -10.63 -10.00 20.93
C ASP A 45 -9.79 -8.80 21.44
N ASP A 46 -9.49 -7.84 20.56
CA ASP A 46 -8.79 -6.59 20.91
C ASP A 46 -9.71 -5.52 21.53
N GLY A 47 -10.99 -5.85 21.75
CA GLY A 47 -11.98 -4.97 22.39
C GLY A 47 -12.63 -3.94 21.47
N HIS A 48 -12.24 -3.84 20.20
CA HIS A 48 -12.85 -2.92 19.24
C HIS A 48 -14.31 -3.26 18.98
N VAL A 49 -15.18 -2.25 19.04
CA VAL A 49 -16.62 -2.41 18.80
C VAL A 49 -17.00 -1.80 17.45
N TRP A 50 -17.79 -2.50 16.65
CA TRP A 50 -18.32 -1.98 15.38
C TRP A 50 -19.67 -2.59 15.01
N GLN A 51 -20.43 -1.89 14.18
CA GLN A 51 -21.71 -2.37 13.66
C GLN A 51 -21.52 -3.02 12.28
N ALA A 52 -22.10 -4.21 12.07
CA ALA A 52 -22.12 -4.87 10.76
C ALA A 52 -23.31 -5.84 10.63
N GLN A 53 -23.73 -6.12 9.40
CA GLN A 53 -24.75 -7.13 9.12
C GLN A 53 -24.22 -8.55 9.32
N VAL A 54 -25.03 -9.44 9.88
CA VAL A 54 -24.65 -10.84 10.16
C VAL A 54 -24.17 -11.57 8.90
N HIS A 55 -24.91 -11.48 7.79
CA HIS A 55 -24.52 -12.15 6.55
C HIS A 55 -23.16 -11.66 6.01
N SER A 56 -22.83 -10.37 6.17
CA SER A 56 -21.55 -9.82 5.73
C SER A 56 -20.39 -10.39 6.54
N ARG A 57 -20.61 -10.58 7.84
CA ARG A 57 -19.62 -11.18 8.76
C ARG A 57 -19.35 -12.63 8.41
N VAL A 58 -20.42 -13.38 8.11
CA VAL A 58 -20.33 -14.75 7.59
C VAL A 58 -19.59 -14.82 6.26
N ALA A 59 -19.77 -13.81 5.39
CA ALA A 59 -19.03 -13.69 4.13
C ALA A 59 -17.55 -13.29 4.30
N GLY A 60 -17.08 -13.05 5.53
CA GLY A 60 -15.67 -12.82 5.85
C GLY A 60 -15.28 -11.38 6.15
N THR A 61 -16.23 -10.45 6.34
CA THR A 61 -15.88 -9.10 6.80
C THR A 61 -15.44 -9.12 8.26
N GLY A 62 -14.25 -8.59 8.54
CA GLY A 62 -13.65 -8.55 9.88
C GLY A 62 -13.96 -7.29 10.68
N CYS A 63 -13.33 -7.15 11.85
CA CYS A 63 -13.27 -5.86 12.54
C CYS A 63 -12.58 -4.84 11.63
N PRO A 64 -13.14 -3.66 11.36
CA PRO A 64 -12.53 -2.66 10.48
C PRO A 64 -11.22 -2.11 11.04
N GLN A 65 -11.10 -2.09 12.37
CA GLN A 65 -9.89 -1.63 13.07
C GLN A 65 -8.80 -2.72 13.03
N CYS A 66 -9.19 -3.99 13.17
CA CYS A 66 -8.29 -5.14 12.99
C CYS A 66 -8.08 -5.53 11.52
N ALA A 67 -8.86 -5.07 10.54
CA ALA A 67 -8.57 -5.33 9.12
C ALA A 67 -7.25 -4.65 8.68
N GLY A 68 -6.75 -3.71 9.48
CA GLY A 68 -5.39 -3.19 9.40
C GLY A 68 -4.36 -3.95 10.25
N TYR A 69 -4.77 -4.91 11.07
CA TYR A 69 -3.97 -5.63 12.05
C TYR A 69 -3.91 -7.11 11.65
N VAL A 70 -2.72 -7.71 11.71
CA VAL A 70 -2.46 -9.01 11.08
C VAL A 70 -3.37 -10.12 11.67
N PRO A 71 -4.20 -10.83 10.87
CA PRO A 71 -4.82 -12.06 11.34
C PRO A 71 -3.74 -13.12 11.54
N ARG A 72 -3.80 -13.88 12.64
CA ARG A 72 -2.88 -15.00 12.93
C ARG A 72 -2.75 -15.89 11.67
N GLY A 73 -1.57 -15.89 11.04
CA GLY A 73 -1.30 -16.60 9.78
C GLY A 73 -0.92 -15.72 8.57
N ARG A 74 -0.80 -14.40 8.70
CA ARG A 74 -0.20 -13.53 7.65
C ARG A 74 1.13 -12.94 8.12
N THR A 75 2.04 -12.74 7.17
CA THR A 75 3.37 -12.12 7.36
C THR A 75 3.21 -10.69 7.89
N THR A 76 3.96 -10.35 8.94
CA THR A 76 4.05 -9.00 9.50
C THR A 76 4.74 -8.04 8.52
N LEU A 77 4.60 -6.73 8.74
CA LEU A 77 5.29 -5.72 7.94
C LEU A 77 6.81 -5.90 8.02
N SER A 78 7.32 -6.26 9.20
CA SER A 78 8.74 -6.49 9.43
C SER A 78 9.28 -7.69 8.67
N GLU A 79 8.53 -8.79 8.63
CA GLU A 79 8.90 -9.98 7.85
C GLU A 79 8.78 -9.75 6.33
N HIS A 80 7.76 -9.02 5.88
CA HIS A 80 7.52 -8.78 4.45
C HIS A 80 8.41 -7.66 3.88
N SER A 81 8.70 -6.63 4.67
CA SER A 81 9.40 -5.42 4.21
C SER A 81 10.31 -4.83 5.29
N PRO A 82 11.46 -5.48 5.56
CA PRO A 82 12.42 -5.00 6.56
C PRO A 82 12.91 -3.57 6.29
N GLY A 83 13.06 -3.20 5.00
CA GLY A 83 13.45 -1.84 4.63
C GLY A 83 12.43 -0.76 5.04
N LEU A 84 11.14 -1.09 5.12
CA LEU A 84 10.12 -0.16 5.60
C LEU A 84 10.15 0.02 7.12
N VAL A 85 10.62 -0.99 7.87
CA VAL A 85 10.81 -0.89 9.32
C VAL A 85 11.84 0.19 9.64
N ALA A 86 12.91 0.31 8.84
CA ALA A 86 13.91 1.35 9.01
C ALA A 86 13.36 2.78 8.81
N GLU A 87 12.26 2.92 8.07
CA GLU A 87 11.56 4.19 7.85
C GLU A 87 10.41 4.43 8.84
N TRP A 88 10.17 3.51 9.79
CA TRP A 88 9.11 3.64 10.78
C TRP A 88 9.42 4.78 11.75
N HIS A 89 8.51 5.73 11.90
CA HIS A 89 8.77 6.89 12.75
C HIS A 89 8.57 6.58 14.24
N PRO A 90 9.46 7.03 15.14
CA PRO A 90 9.31 6.86 16.60
C PRO A 90 8.13 7.61 17.24
N ARG A 91 7.30 8.31 16.44
CA ARG A 91 6.10 9.02 16.90
C ARG A 91 4.89 8.10 16.87
N ASN A 92 4.98 6.98 16.14
CA ASN A 92 3.94 5.98 16.15
C ASN A 92 3.90 5.31 17.52
N ASP A 93 2.68 5.16 18.04
CA ASP A 93 2.37 4.49 19.29
C ASP A 93 2.40 2.96 19.17
N ALA A 94 2.43 2.44 17.94
CA ALA A 94 2.42 1.02 17.63
C ALA A 94 3.72 0.55 16.95
N SER A 95 4.11 -0.70 17.24
CA SER A 95 5.21 -1.37 16.56
C SER A 95 4.83 -1.74 15.12
N PRO A 96 5.76 -1.70 14.14
CA PRO A 96 5.51 -2.22 12.79
C PRO A 96 5.09 -3.70 12.76
N ASP A 97 5.51 -4.51 13.74
CA ASP A 97 5.18 -5.95 13.81
C ASP A 97 3.68 -6.21 14.00
N GLN A 98 2.96 -5.20 14.49
CA GLN A 98 1.53 -5.26 14.73
C GLN A 98 0.70 -5.22 13.43
N PHE A 99 1.32 -4.81 12.32
CA PHE A 99 0.64 -4.55 11.07
C PHE A 99 1.14 -5.46 9.96
N GLY A 100 0.26 -5.78 9.02
CA GLY A 100 0.62 -6.51 7.80
C GLY A 100 0.86 -5.55 6.64
N PRO A 101 1.49 -6.01 5.55
CA PRO A 101 1.75 -5.17 4.37
C PRO A 101 0.47 -4.65 3.71
N GLY A 102 -0.69 -5.29 3.95
CA GLY A 102 -1.99 -4.84 3.45
C GLY A 102 -2.71 -3.78 4.29
N SER A 103 -2.12 -3.35 5.41
CA SER A 103 -2.80 -2.51 6.39
C SER A 103 -3.22 -1.15 5.81
N GLN A 104 -4.45 -0.75 6.11
CA GLN A 104 -4.99 0.57 5.77
C GLN A 104 -4.66 1.64 6.82
N ARG A 105 -3.95 1.26 7.90
CA ARG A 105 -3.53 2.20 8.95
C ARG A 105 -2.61 3.26 8.35
N GLN A 106 -2.91 4.53 8.65
CA GLN A 106 -2.04 5.65 8.36
C GLN A 106 -1.12 5.89 9.55
N VAL A 107 0.18 5.91 9.30
CA VAL A 107 1.24 6.09 10.31
C VAL A 107 2.25 7.11 9.82
N TRP A 108 3.10 7.59 10.73
CA TRP A 108 4.24 8.45 10.41
C TRP A 108 5.42 7.65 9.89
N TRP A 109 6.07 8.17 8.86
CA TRP A 109 7.27 7.64 8.22
C TRP A 109 8.36 8.70 8.24
N ARG A 110 9.62 8.25 8.28
CA ARG A 110 10.80 9.10 8.08
C ARG A 110 11.67 8.46 7.00
N CYS A 111 11.81 9.12 5.85
CA CYS A 111 12.67 8.59 4.80
C CYS A 111 14.16 8.76 5.14
N PRO A 112 15.10 8.10 4.41
CA PRO A 112 16.54 8.22 4.66
C PRO A 112 17.11 9.64 4.55
N VAL A 113 16.47 10.51 3.76
CA VAL A 113 16.83 11.94 3.63
C VAL A 113 16.36 12.77 4.84
N GLY A 114 15.53 12.19 5.70
CA GLY A 114 15.05 12.80 6.94
C GLY A 114 13.67 13.45 6.85
N HIS A 115 12.99 13.40 5.71
CA HIS A 115 11.63 13.93 5.58
C HIS A 115 10.63 13.08 6.37
N GLU A 116 9.82 13.73 7.20
CA GLU A 116 8.73 13.12 7.95
C GLU A 116 7.39 13.29 7.22
N TYR A 117 6.61 12.23 7.08
CA TYR A 117 5.32 12.28 6.39
C TYR A 117 4.38 11.17 6.84
N GLN A 118 3.07 11.39 6.65
CA GLN A 118 2.07 10.35 6.91
C GLN A 118 1.70 9.61 5.63
N ALA A 119 1.60 8.28 5.72
CA ALA A 119 1.12 7.44 4.62
C ALA A 119 0.50 6.15 5.16
N ARG A 120 -0.38 5.54 4.36
CA ARG A 120 -0.92 4.20 4.65
C ARG A 120 0.19 3.15 4.50
N ILE A 121 0.23 2.19 5.42
CA ILE A 121 1.17 1.06 5.37
C ILE A 121 1.08 0.34 4.03
N SER A 122 -0.12 0.02 3.55
CA SER A 122 -0.32 -0.63 2.25
C SER A 122 0.15 0.16 1.03
N ASN A 123 0.23 1.50 1.11
CA ASN A 123 0.80 2.28 0.02
C ASN A 123 2.33 2.19 0.03
N ARG A 124 2.94 2.23 1.22
CA ARG A 124 4.40 2.06 1.37
C ARG A 124 4.83 0.65 0.97
N SER A 125 4.10 -0.38 1.41
CA SER A 125 4.37 -1.78 1.04
C SER A 125 4.24 -2.06 -0.46
N ARG A 126 3.47 -1.26 -1.21
CA ARG A 126 3.39 -1.31 -2.68
C ARG A 126 4.50 -0.49 -3.39
N GLY A 127 5.38 0.17 -2.64
CA GLY A 127 6.51 0.92 -3.18
C GLY A 127 6.32 2.44 -3.29
N THR A 128 5.21 3.02 -2.78
CA THR A 128 5.03 4.49 -2.82
C THR A 128 6.05 5.16 -1.91
N GLY A 129 7.01 5.93 -2.43
CA GLY A 129 8.06 6.57 -1.63
C GLY A 129 7.67 7.88 -0.94
N CYS A 130 8.67 8.59 -0.42
CA CYS A 130 8.50 9.90 0.19
C CYS A 130 8.00 10.94 -0.83
N PRO A 131 6.90 11.67 -0.54
CA PRO A 131 6.35 12.66 -1.47
C PRO A 131 7.29 13.85 -1.68
N ALA A 132 8.07 14.25 -0.67
CA ALA A 132 9.05 15.31 -0.79
C ALA A 132 10.21 14.89 -1.71
N CYS A 133 10.76 13.69 -1.55
CA CYS A 133 11.79 13.16 -2.45
C CYS A 133 11.26 12.99 -3.88
N ALA A 134 10.02 12.53 -4.04
CA ALA A 134 9.41 12.37 -5.36
C ALA A 134 9.15 13.72 -6.06
N ARG A 135 8.85 14.79 -5.30
CA ARG A 135 8.78 16.16 -5.84
C ARG A 135 10.17 16.69 -6.16
N ALA A 136 11.12 16.57 -5.25
CA ALA A 136 12.50 16.97 -5.47
C ALA A 136 13.14 16.31 -6.71
N GLY A 137 12.83 15.04 -7.01
CA GLY A 137 13.29 14.40 -8.26
C GLY A 137 12.58 14.88 -9.54
N ARG A 138 11.37 15.45 -9.42
CA ARG A 138 10.65 16.09 -10.54
C ARG A 138 11.05 17.54 -10.74
N ASP A 139 11.34 18.23 -9.65
CA ASP A 139 11.69 19.66 -9.60
C ASP A 139 13.21 19.87 -9.63
N ALA A 140 14.01 18.79 -9.51
CA ALA A 140 15.42 18.82 -9.82
C ALA A 140 15.55 19.34 -11.25
N PRO A 141 16.35 20.40 -11.48
CA PRO A 141 16.68 20.77 -12.84
C PRO A 141 17.22 19.51 -13.49
N ALA A 142 16.63 19.08 -14.59
CA ALA A 142 17.25 18.03 -15.38
C ALA A 142 18.66 18.53 -15.67
N GLY A 143 19.68 17.78 -15.24
CA GLY A 143 21.08 18.16 -15.50
C GLY A 143 21.27 18.45 -16.98
N ARG A 144 22.26 19.28 -17.34
CA ARG A 144 22.59 19.44 -18.76
C ARG A 144 23.06 18.10 -19.29
N LEU A 145 22.76 17.82 -20.54
CA LEU A 145 23.19 16.59 -21.21
C LEU A 145 24.71 16.46 -21.15
N ALA A 146 25.43 17.58 -21.23
CA ALA A 146 26.89 17.65 -21.06
C ALA A 146 27.39 17.25 -19.66
N ASP A 147 26.56 17.35 -18.62
CA ASP A 147 26.91 16.91 -17.26
C ASP A 147 26.81 15.38 -17.10
N MET A 148 26.38 14.65 -18.14
CA MET A 148 26.35 13.18 -18.21
C MET A 148 27.26 12.67 -19.32
N PRO A 149 28.57 12.53 -19.06
CA PRO A 149 29.59 12.32 -20.10
C PRO A 149 29.42 11.02 -20.89
N GLU A 150 28.92 9.95 -20.26
CA GLU A 150 28.64 8.68 -20.96
C GLU A 150 27.53 8.85 -22.01
N LEU A 151 26.43 9.51 -21.65
CA LEU A 151 25.31 9.75 -22.54
C LEU A 151 25.65 10.79 -23.62
N PHE A 152 26.39 11.84 -23.25
CA PHE A 152 26.80 12.89 -24.19
C PHE A 152 27.74 12.35 -25.28
N ALA A 153 28.60 11.39 -24.96
CA ALA A 153 29.52 10.77 -25.91
C ALA A 153 28.80 9.94 -26.99
N GLU A 154 27.56 9.51 -26.76
CA GLU A 154 26.77 8.75 -27.73
C GLU A 154 25.96 9.63 -28.69
N VAL A 155 25.91 10.95 -28.48
CA VAL A 155 25.20 11.87 -29.37
C VAL A 155 25.90 11.95 -30.72
N ASP A 156 25.16 11.78 -31.81
CA ASP A 156 25.67 11.90 -33.17
C ASP A 156 26.04 13.36 -33.49
N PRO A 157 27.33 13.68 -33.66
CA PRO A 157 27.78 15.05 -33.88
C PRO A 157 27.30 15.63 -35.20
N ASP A 158 26.96 14.80 -36.20
CA ASP A 158 26.49 15.26 -37.52
C ASP A 158 25.02 15.71 -37.49
N THR A 159 24.26 15.31 -36.46
CA THR A 159 22.83 15.61 -36.32
C THR A 159 22.49 16.44 -35.08
N ALA A 160 23.47 16.67 -34.20
CA ALA A 160 23.29 17.45 -32.99
C ALA A 160 23.11 18.96 -33.30
N PRO A 161 22.17 19.65 -32.63
CA PRO A 161 22.06 21.10 -32.73
C PRO A 161 23.25 21.80 -32.06
N ALA A 162 23.53 23.05 -32.44
CA ALA A 162 24.67 23.79 -31.91
C ALA A 162 24.62 24.01 -30.37
N ASP A 163 23.43 23.97 -29.77
CA ASP A 163 23.19 24.12 -28.34
C ASP A 163 23.04 22.79 -27.58
N VAL A 164 23.43 21.66 -28.19
CA VAL A 164 23.26 20.31 -27.61
C VAL A 164 23.84 20.15 -26.19
N ALA A 165 24.91 20.88 -25.86
CA ALA A 165 25.54 20.87 -24.54
C ALA A 165 24.70 21.57 -23.46
N GLU A 166 23.83 22.51 -23.85
CA GLU A 166 22.94 23.25 -22.96
C GLU A 166 21.56 22.60 -22.81
N LEU A 167 21.27 21.55 -23.62
CA LEU A 167 20.03 20.81 -23.50
C LEU A 167 19.97 20.11 -22.16
N LEU A 168 18.82 20.19 -21.49
CA LEU A 168 18.55 19.38 -20.31
C LEU A 168 18.28 17.94 -20.73
N VAL A 169 18.59 16.98 -19.87
CA VAL A 169 18.39 15.53 -20.14
C VAL A 169 16.92 15.19 -20.43
N ASN A 170 15.97 15.98 -19.91
CA ASN A 170 14.54 15.83 -20.18
C ASN A 170 14.04 16.69 -21.36
N SER A 171 14.94 17.29 -22.15
CA SER A 171 14.60 18.05 -23.34
C SER A 171 13.82 17.20 -24.34
N ARG A 172 12.86 17.81 -25.03
CA ARG A 172 12.07 17.15 -26.10
C ARG A 172 12.73 17.26 -27.48
N VAL A 173 13.91 17.85 -27.57
CA VAL A 173 14.70 17.93 -28.80
C VAL A 173 15.12 16.52 -29.20
N ARG A 174 14.88 16.16 -30.47
CA ARG A 174 15.31 14.87 -31.01
C ARG A 174 16.79 14.94 -31.38
N LEU A 175 17.58 14.01 -30.86
CA LEU A 175 18.99 13.84 -31.19
C LEU A 175 19.18 12.55 -31.99
N GLY A 176 20.16 12.53 -32.90
CA GLY A 176 20.72 11.29 -33.43
C GLY A 176 21.68 10.67 -32.41
N TRP A 177 21.83 9.35 -32.48
CA TRP A 177 22.68 8.58 -31.56
C TRP A 177 23.60 7.67 -32.35
N VAL A 178 24.88 7.63 -31.98
CA VAL A 178 25.87 6.73 -32.58
C VAL A 178 25.71 5.36 -31.94
N VAL A 179 25.18 4.39 -32.69
CA VAL A 179 25.11 2.99 -32.21
C VAL A 179 26.49 2.34 -32.42
N PRO A 180 27.18 1.86 -31.37
CA PRO A 180 28.44 1.17 -31.55
C PRO A 180 28.23 -0.10 -32.40
N GLY A 181 28.84 -0.15 -33.59
CA GLY A 181 28.81 -1.31 -34.48
C GLY A 181 27.94 -1.21 -35.74
N ALA A 182 27.21 -0.11 -35.96
CA ALA A 182 26.49 0.09 -37.22
C ALA A 182 27.42 0.73 -38.27
N THR A 183 28.10 -0.10 -39.08
CA THR A 183 28.77 0.38 -40.30
C THR A 183 27.77 1.12 -41.19
N ALA A 184 28.08 2.37 -41.50
CA ALA A 184 27.31 3.26 -42.37
C ALA A 184 27.10 2.64 -43.76
N GLY A 185 25.93 2.04 -44.00
CA GLY A 185 25.45 1.73 -45.32
C GLY A 185 24.89 2.98 -45.97
N ARG A 186 25.69 3.68 -46.77
CA ARG A 186 25.20 4.75 -47.68
C ARG A 186 24.09 4.16 -48.55
N ARG A 187 22.86 4.66 -48.40
CA ARG A 187 21.83 4.49 -49.43
C ARG A 187 21.96 5.64 -50.43
N ARG A 188 22.08 5.26 -51.70
CA ARG A 188 21.97 6.12 -52.88
C ARG A 188 20.56 6.71 -52.99
#